data_AF-A0A957P7S3-F1
#
_entry.id   AF-A0A957P7S3-F1
#
_cell.length_a   1.000
_cell.length_b   1.000
_cell.length_c   1.000
_cell.angle_alpha   90.00
_cell.angle_beta   90.00
_cell.angle_gamma   90.00
#
_symmetry.space_group_name_H-M   'P 1'
#
loop_
_entity.id
_entity.type
_entity.pdbx_description
1 polymer ?
#
loop_
_entity_poly.entity_id
_entity_poly.type
_entity_poly.pdbx_seq_one_letter_code
_entity_poly.pdbx_strand_id
1 'polypeptide(L)'
;ERLLRIATAVCYLVALIGAALTGLLGPFWFFLLACLIRGVGTGAIWVYATQLIYQNTAERVRGRTFATDYALFTITGALGAALTGWAVDALGGIAPVIWSMVALWLIPTFFWFWWIGFGVRKAEVVGSGGTLK
;
A
#
# COMPACT_ATOMS: atom_id res chain seq x y z
N GLU A 1 -0.47 -15.35 8.35
CA GLU A 1 -0.15 -13.92 8.60
C GLU A 1 1.23 -13.43 8.14
N ARG A 2 2.36 -14.06 8.54
CA ARG A 2 3.71 -13.54 8.22
C ARG A 2 3.99 -13.42 6.71
N LEU A 3 3.61 -14.43 5.93
CA LEU A 3 3.76 -14.41 4.47
C LEU A 3 2.93 -13.30 3.82
N LEU A 4 1.69 -13.09 4.28
CA LEU A 4 0.83 -11.99 3.82
C LEU A 4 1.45 -10.62 4.10
N ARG A 5 2.01 -10.42 5.30
CA ARG A 5 2.69 -9.17 5.66
C ARG A 5 3.90 -8.91 4.74
N ILE A 6 4.73 -9.92 4.49
CA ILE A 6 5.89 -9.78 3.58
C ILE A 6 5.41 -9.52 2.15
N ALA A 7 4.39 -10.24 1.68
CA ALA A 7 3.80 -10.01 0.35
C ALA A 7 3.32 -8.56 0.20
N THR A 8 2.57 -8.03 1.17
CA THR A 8 2.16 -6.61 1.16
C THR A 8 3.35 -5.66 1.09
N ALA A 9 4.44 -5.93 1.82
CA ALA A 9 5.67 -5.12 1.78
C ALA A 9 6.33 -5.10 0.39
N VAL A 10 6.41 -6.28 -0.24
CA VAL A 10 6.94 -6.41 -1.61
C VAL A 10 6.04 -5.66 -2.60
N CYS A 11 4.71 -5.75 -2.45
CA CYS A 11 3.80 -5.01 -3.31
C CYS A 11 3.93 -3.48 -3.14
N TYR A 12 4.19 -2.98 -1.91
CA TYR A 12 4.55 -1.58 -1.68
C TYR A 12 5.80 -1.16 -2.45
N LEU A 13 6.86 -1.98 -2.43
CA LEU A 13 8.07 -1.71 -3.22
C LEU A 13 7.78 -1.70 -4.73
N VAL A 14 7.04 -2.68 -5.23
CA VAL A 14 6.69 -2.76 -6.67
C VAL A 14 5.87 -1.53 -7.09
N ALA A 15 4.89 -1.12 -6.28
CA ALA A 15 4.09 0.07 -6.54
C ALA A 15 4.94 1.35 -6.52
N LEU A 16 5.85 1.48 -5.55
CA LEU A 16 6.78 2.61 -5.43
C LEU A 16 7.73 2.69 -6.62
N ILE A 17 8.31 1.56 -7.04
CA ILE A 17 9.19 1.48 -8.22
C ILE A 17 8.40 1.88 -9.47
N GLY A 18 7.20 1.32 -9.67
CA GLY A 18 6.33 1.72 -10.78
C GLY A 18 6.02 3.21 -10.78
N ALA A 19 5.70 3.79 -9.62
CA ALA A 19 5.47 5.23 -9.48
C ALA A 19 6.73 6.06 -9.79
N ALA A 20 7.90 5.67 -9.31
CA ALA A 20 9.16 6.35 -9.63
C ALA A 20 9.47 6.31 -11.13
N LEU A 21 9.25 5.16 -11.79
CA LEU A 21 9.42 5.02 -13.23
C LEU A 21 8.45 5.93 -14.00
N THR A 22 7.20 6.08 -13.54
CA THR A 22 6.26 7.05 -14.17
C THR A 22 6.75 8.50 -14.05
N GLY A 23 7.48 8.85 -13.00
CA GLY A 23 8.04 10.19 -12.79
C GLY A 23 9.19 10.56 -13.71
N LEU A 24 9.81 9.58 -14.38
CA LEU A 24 10.89 9.82 -15.34
C LEU A 24 10.38 10.37 -16.69
N LEU A 25 9.06 10.37 -16.92
CA LEU A 25 8.41 10.92 -18.12
C LEU A 25 9.05 10.43 -19.45
N GLY A 26 9.32 9.12 -19.52
CA GLY A 26 9.89 8.49 -20.71
C GLY A 26 8.90 8.38 -21.89
N PRO A 27 9.31 7.71 -22.99
CA PRO A 27 8.45 7.49 -24.15
C PRO A 27 7.19 6.69 -23.78
N PHE A 28 6.14 6.82 -24.60
CA PHE A 28 4.80 6.28 -24.30
C PHE A 28 4.79 4.81 -23.86
N TRP A 29 5.52 3.92 -24.54
CA TRP A 29 5.58 2.50 -24.18
C TRP A 29 6.20 2.27 -22.79
N PHE A 30 7.21 3.06 -22.42
CA PHE A 30 7.88 2.99 -21.13
C PHE A 30 6.95 3.49 -20.02
N PHE A 31 6.21 4.57 -20.29
CA PHE A 31 5.20 5.07 -19.38
C PHE A 31 4.08 4.05 -19.13
N LEU A 32 3.60 3.37 -20.18
CA LEU A 32 2.62 2.29 -20.04
C LEU A 32 3.15 1.12 -19.21
N LEU A 33 4.40 0.72 -19.42
CA LEU A 33 5.03 -0.33 -18.63
C LEU A 33 5.16 0.08 -17.16
N ALA A 34 5.57 1.32 -16.89
CA ALA A 34 5.65 1.87 -15.54
C ALA A 34 4.27 1.90 -14.85
N CYS A 35 3.22 2.31 -15.57
CA CYS A 35 1.84 2.27 -15.11
C CYS A 35 1.36 0.85 -14.82
N LEU A 36 1.73 -0.13 -15.65
CA LEU A 36 1.41 -1.54 -15.43
C LEU A 36 2.08 -2.04 -14.14
N ILE A 37 3.37 -1.81 -13.97
CA ILE A 37 4.12 -2.20 -12.75
C ILE A 37 3.48 -1.57 -11.51
N ARG A 38 3.18 -0.27 -11.57
CA ARG A 38 2.49 0.45 -10.49
C ARG A 38 1.14 -0.21 -10.20
N GLY A 39 0.32 -0.45 -11.22
CA GLY A 39 -1.03 -1.03 -11.11
C GLY A 39 -1.03 -2.42 -10.47
N VAL A 40 -0.10 -3.29 -10.87
CA VAL A 40 0.09 -4.63 -10.29
C VAL A 40 0.40 -4.52 -8.80
N GLY A 41 1.36 -3.67 -8.42
CA GLY A 41 1.71 -3.44 -7.03
C GLY A 41 0.52 -2.92 -6.22
N THR A 42 -0.15 -1.86 -6.68
CA THR A 42 -1.28 -1.25 -5.98
C THR A 42 -2.47 -2.18 -5.83
N GLY A 43 -2.82 -2.95 -6.87
CA GLY A 43 -3.93 -3.89 -6.82
C GLY A 43 -3.69 -5.03 -5.84
N ALA A 44 -2.47 -5.57 -5.82
CA ALA A 44 -2.11 -6.65 -4.90
C ALA A 44 -2.08 -6.18 -3.43
N ILE A 45 -1.64 -4.95 -3.14
CA ILE A 45 -1.67 -4.37 -1.79
C ILE A 45 -3.07 -4.41 -1.21
N TRP A 46 -4.06 -3.93 -1.98
CA TRP A 46 -5.45 -3.88 -1.52
C TRP A 46 -5.97 -5.27 -1.15
N VAL A 47 -5.75 -6.27 -2.01
CA VAL A 47 -6.16 -7.65 -1.75
C VAL A 47 -5.51 -8.18 -0.47
N TYR A 48 -4.19 -8.10 -0.32
CA TYR A 48 -3.51 -8.65 0.86
C TYR A 48 -3.84 -7.89 2.15
N ALA A 49 -4.01 -6.57 2.09
CA ALA A 49 -4.39 -5.74 3.24
C ALA A 49 -5.80 -6.10 3.74
N THR A 50 -6.78 -6.18 2.85
CA THR A 50 -8.15 -6.57 3.21
C THR A 50 -8.20 -8.00 3.76
N GLN A 51 -7.43 -8.94 3.19
CA GLN A 51 -7.34 -10.29 3.76
C GLN A 51 -6.75 -10.30 5.17
N LEU A 52 -5.74 -9.49 5.45
CA LEU A 52 -5.16 -9.37 6.79
C LEU A 52 -6.18 -8.81 7.80
N ILE A 53 -7.00 -7.84 7.39
CA ILE A 53 -8.08 -7.30 8.23
C ILE A 53 -9.11 -8.39 8.54
N TYR A 54 -9.52 -9.18 7.55
CA TYR A 54 -10.51 -10.23 7.75
C TYR A 54 -10.04 -11.39 8.64
N GLN A 55 -8.76 -11.73 8.59
CA GLN A 55 -8.16 -12.70 9.50
C GLN A 55 -8.25 -12.22 10.97
N ASN A 56 -8.22 -10.91 11.20
CA ASN A 56 -8.26 -10.31 12.53
C ASN A 56 -9.68 -9.85 12.95
N THR A 57 -10.69 -9.98 12.09
CA THR A 57 -12.04 -9.48 12.33
C THR A 57 -13.00 -10.63 12.64
N ALA A 58 -13.75 -10.51 13.74
CA ALA A 58 -14.79 -11.46 14.12
C ALA A 58 -15.90 -11.53 13.05
N GLU A 59 -16.38 -12.74 12.77
CA GLU A 59 -17.33 -13.01 11.67
C GLU A 59 -18.57 -12.13 11.68
N ARG A 60 -19.15 -11.90 12.87
CA ARG A 60 -20.34 -11.06 13.08
C ARG A 60 -20.22 -9.60 12.63
N VAL A 61 -19.00 -9.08 12.46
CA VAL A 61 -18.77 -7.68 12.06
C VAL A 61 -18.02 -7.52 10.74
N ARG A 62 -17.64 -8.62 10.07
CA ARG A 62 -16.84 -8.57 8.83
C ARG A 62 -17.45 -7.69 7.73
N GLY A 63 -18.77 -7.76 7.53
CA GLY A 63 -19.46 -6.94 6.53
C GLY A 63 -19.39 -5.44 6.84
N ARG A 64 -19.46 -5.04 8.12
CA ARG A 64 -19.32 -3.64 8.53
C ARG A 64 -17.90 -3.14 8.35
N THR A 65 -16.92 -3.96 8.73
CA THR A 65 -15.49 -3.64 8.54
C THR A 65 -15.16 -3.44 7.07
N PHE A 66 -15.67 -4.30 6.18
CA PHE A 66 -15.48 -4.13 4.74
C PHE A 66 -16.12 -2.85 4.20
N ALA A 67 -17.36 -2.57 4.60
CA ALA A 67 -18.07 -1.37 4.16
C ALA A 67 -17.30 -0.09 4.56
N THR A 68 -16.75 -0.04 5.78
CA THR A 68 -15.93 1.08 6.24
C THR A 68 -14.61 1.18 5.46
N ASP A 69 -13.90 0.07 5.24
CA ASP A 69 -12.66 0.04 4.45
C ASP A 69 -12.89 0.57 3.03
N TYR A 70 -13.95 0.08 2.36
CA TYR A 70 -14.30 0.51 1.01
C TYR A 70 -14.79 1.97 0.95
N ALA A 71 -15.56 2.42 1.94
CA ALA A 71 -16.00 3.81 2.03
C ALA A 71 -14.82 4.77 2.19
N LEU A 72 -13.86 4.44 3.08
CA LEU A 72 -12.64 5.21 3.27
C LEU A 72 -11.80 5.23 1.99
N PHE A 73 -11.61 4.08 1.34
CA PHE A 73 -10.91 3.98 0.07
C PHE A 73 -11.52 4.91 -1.00
N THR A 74 -12.84 4.92 -1.10
CA THR A 74 -13.57 5.75 -2.07
C THR A 74 -13.43 7.24 -1.76
N ILE A 75 -13.59 7.64 -0.50
CA ILE A 75 -13.46 9.04 -0.07
C ILE A 75 -12.03 9.53 -0.28
N THR A 76 -11.03 8.75 0.14
CA THR A 76 -9.61 9.09 -0.07
C THR A 76 -9.26 9.13 -1.56
N GLY A 77 -9.85 8.25 -2.39
CA GLY A 77 -9.71 8.30 -3.84
C GLY A 77 -10.25 9.59 -4.45
N ALA A 78 -11.45 10.01 -4.03
CA ALA A 78 -12.06 11.27 -4.48
C ALA A 78 -11.23 12.50 -4.05
N LEU A 79 -10.80 12.55 -2.79
CA LEU A 79 -9.91 13.60 -2.29
C LEU A 79 -8.58 13.61 -3.03
N GLY A 80 -7.98 12.44 -3.25
CA GLY A 80 -6.74 12.28 -3.99
C GLY A 80 -6.84 12.82 -5.41
N ALA A 81 -7.94 12.52 -6.12
CA ALA A 81 -8.17 13.04 -7.47
C ALA A 81 -8.32 14.57 -7.48
N ALA A 82 -9.11 15.14 -6.56
CA ALA A 82 -9.29 16.58 -6.45
C ALA A 82 -7.98 17.32 -6.11
N LEU A 83 -7.23 16.82 -5.13
CA LEU A 83 -5.94 17.39 -4.72
C LEU A 83 -4.89 17.26 -5.82
N THR A 84 -4.88 16.14 -6.56
CA THR A 84 -3.95 15.94 -7.68
C THR A 84 -4.24 16.94 -8.79
N GLY A 85 -5.52 17.16 -9.14
CA GLY A 85 -5.92 18.16 -10.13
C GLY A 85 -5.44 19.57 -9.75
N TRP A 86 -5.77 19.99 -8.53
CA TRP A 86 -5.29 21.28 -8.01
C TRP A 86 -3.76 21.38 -7.98
N ALA A 87 -3.06 20.31 -7.59
CA ALA A 87 -1.61 20.31 -7.50
C ALA A 87 -0.93 20.42 -8.87
N VAL A 88 -1.52 19.87 -9.93
CA VAL A 88 -1.00 20.03 -11.31
C VAL A 88 -1.02 21.51 -11.70
N ASP A 89 -2.11 22.20 -11.39
CA ASP A 89 -2.25 23.64 -11.67
C ASP A 89 -1.30 24.47 -10.80
N ALA A 90 -1.19 24.15 -9.50
CA ALA A 90 -0.40 24.92 -8.54
C ALA A 90 1.13 24.71 -8.68
N LEU A 91 1.57 23.50 -9.03
CA LEU A 91 3.00 23.16 -9.13
C LEU A 91 3.56 23.38 -10.55
N GLY A 92 2.76 23.93 -11.46
CA GLY A 92 3.21 24.27 -12.82
C GLY A 92 3.44 23.06 -13.74
N GLY A 93 2.77 21.93 -13.47
CA GLY A 93 2.83 20.75 -14.34
C GLY A 93 2.73 19.39 -13.62
N ILE A 94 2.75 18.32 -14.42
CA ILE A 94 2.52 16.95 -13.93
C ILE A 94 3.75 16.32 -13.26
N ALA A 95 4.96 16.69 -13.68
CA ALA A 95 6.21 16.12 -13.18
C ALA A 95 6.38 16.30 -11.65
N PRO A 96 6.29 17.52 -11.08
CA PRO A 96 6.43 17.71 -9.63
C PRO A 96 5.34 17.00 -8.83
N VAL A 97 4.12 16.88 -9.38
CA VAL A 97 3.03 16.14 -8.76
C VAL A 97 3.37 14.65 -8.66
N ILE A 98 3.85 14.03 -9.74
CA ILE A 98 4.24 12.60 -9.71
C ILE A 98 5.35 12.36 -8.69
N TRP A 99 6.37 13.21 -8.64
CA TRP A 99 7.45 13.08 -7.65
C TRP A 99 6.96 13.26 -6.21
N SER A 100 6.00 14.17 -6.00
CA SER A 100 5.35 14.34 -4.70
C SER A 100 4.56 13.08 -4.30
N MET A 101 3.87 12.43 -5.25
CA MET A 101 3.20 11.14 -5.01
C MET A 101 4.21 10.04 -4.66
N VAL A 102 5.36 9.98 -5.34
CA VAL A 102 6.43 9.02 -5.03
C VAL A 102 6.94 9.23 -3.60
N ALA A 103 7.16 10.48 -3.20
CA ALA A 103 7.55 10.80 -1.84
C ALA A 103 6.50 10.37 -0.80
N LEU A 104 5.21 10.57 -1.08
CA LEU A 104 4.14 10.11 -0.20
C LEU A 104 4.08 8.58 -0.11
N TRP A 105 4.38 7.85 -1.19
CA TRP A 105 4.43 6.39 -1.19
C TRP A 105 5.57 5.80 -0.35
N LEU A 106 6.64 6.56 -0.11
CA LEU A 106 7.73 6.12 0.78
C LEU A 106 7.24 5.96 2.22
N ILE A 107 6.27 6.76 2.66
CA ILE A 107 5.77 6.74 4.03
C ILE A 107 5.17 5.36 4.38
N PRO A 108 4.07 4.89 3.74
CA PRO A 108 3.48 3.60 4.09
C PRO A 108 4.44 2.44 3.82
N THR A 109 5.26 2.54 2.78
CA THR A 109 6.32 1.54 2.49
C THR A 109 7.26 1.42 3.69
N PHE A 110 7.85 2.53 4.14
CA PHE A 110 8.77 2.55 5.27
C PHE A 110 8.14 2.03 6.56
N PHE A 111 6.93 2.50 6.90
CA PHE A 111 6.21 2.04 8.09
C PHE A 111 5.94 0.53 8.06
N TRP A 112 5.61 -0.03 6.90
CA TRP A 112 5.36 -1.46 6.76
C TRP A 112 6.64 -2.29 6.92
N PHE A 113 7.75 -1.87 6.31
CA PHE A 113 9.05 -2.50 6.50
C PHE A 113 9.53 -2.43 7.95
N TRP A 114 9.36 -1.26 8.59
CA TRP A 114 9.62 -1.10 10.02
C TRP A 114 8.82 -2.12 10.82
N TRP A 115 7.51 -2.23 10.59
CA TRP A 115 6.66 -3.14 11.35
C TRP A 115 7.09 -4.60 11.22
N ILE A 116 7.51 -5.03 10.03
CA ILE A 116 8.04 -6.39 9.82
C ILE A 116 9.36 -6.59 10.60
N GLY A 117 10.27 -5.60 10.58
CA GLY A 117 11.56 -5.67 11.26
C GLY A 117 11.47 -5.78 12.79
N PHE A 118 10.51 -5.07 13.40
CA PHE A 118 10.34 -5.04 14.86
C PHE A 118 9.26 -6.01 15.39
N GLY A 119 8.21 -6.29 14.62
CA GLY A 119 7.05 -7.06 15.07
C GLY A 119 7.21 -8.58 15.07
N VAL A 120 8.15 -9.12 14.28
CA VAL A 120 8.32 -10.59 14.13
C VAL A 120 9.08 -11.22 15.31
N ARG A 121 9.87 -10.45 16.08
CA ARG A 121 10.69 -10.98 17.18
C ARG A 121 9.91 -11.40 18.44
N LYS A 122 8.64 -11.00 18.60
CA LYS A 122 7.87 -11.30 19.82
C LYS A 122 7.16 -12.67 19.83
N ALA A 123 7.02 -13.35 18.69
CA ALA A 123 6.29 -14.62 18.62
C ALA A 123 7.13 -15.85 18.99
N GLU A 124 8.46 -15.81 18.84
CA GLU A 124 9.32 -16.97 19.13
C GLU A 124 9.63 -17.14 20.62
N VAL A 125 9.52 -16.08 21.43
CA VAL A 125 9.85 -16.14 22.87
C VAL A 125 8.69 -16.71 23.72
N VAL A 126 7.45 -16.67 23.21
CA VAL A 126 6.26 -17.16 23.96
C VAL A 126 5.92 -18.62 23.63
N GLY A 127 6.37 -19.16 22.49
CA GLY A 127 6.08 -20.53 22.07
C GLY A 127 6.96 -21.64 22.67
N SER A 128 8.03 -21.29 23.40
CA SER A 128 9.00 -22.26 23.95
C SER A 128 8.84 -22.49 25.47
N GLY A 129 7.75 -22.04 26.09
CA GLY A 129 7.65 -21.93 27.55
C GLY A 129 6.35 -22.43 28.17
N GLY A 130 5.66 -23.44 27.62
CA GLY A 130 4.40 -23.89 28.22
C GLY A 130 3.86 -25.19 27.66
N THR A 131 4.51 -26.28 28.05
CA THR A 131 4.04 -27.66 27.89
C THR A 131 2.65 -27.84 28.50
N LEU A 132 1.80 -28.58 27.77
CA LEU A 132 0.56 -29.20 28.21
C LEU A 132 0.60 -29.68 29.67
N LYS A 133 -0.34 -29.20 30.48
CA LYS A 133 -1.05 -29.96 31.51
C LYS A 133 -2.51 -29.54 31.51
#